data_AF-A0A6J7HPH2-F1
#
_entry.id   AF-A0A6J7HPH2-F1
#
_cell.length_a   1.000
_cell.length_b   1.000
_cell.length_c   1.000
_cell.angle_alpha   90.00
_cell.angle_beta   90.00
_cell.angle_gamma   90.00
#
_symmetry.space_group_name_H-M   'P 1'
#
loop_
_entity.id
_entity.type
_entity.pdbx_description
1 polymer ?
#
loop_
_entity_poly.entity_id
_entity_poly.type
_entity_poly.pdbx_seq_one_letter_code
_entity_poly.pdbx_strand_id
1 'polypeptide(L)'
;MLHEATRREQIDMTLLRRYHQTGDTFARDELAERCMPLVKSLARKYRGRGEDIEDLIQAGTIGLVKAIDRYDLQTGKRFVSFAVPNITGEIRRHFRDHTWAVHVPRSLQELDAKVQSTSKAMIADTGREPTDDDLAAELDVHVTDIREAKSAGQSYRALSMDAPTGEARNLSDTHGQPERGYQHVDAKLTLDVAMEALSDRERRVLDMRFNDELLQREIAEEIGVSQMQVSRIIRGAIDRMSDHVATTDPAPLAA
;
A
#
# COMPACT_ATOMS: atom_id res chain seq x y z
N MET A 1 4.37 15.87 -47.53
CA MET A 1 3.74 15.67 -46.21
C MET A 1 2.26 15.29 -46.30
N LEU A 2 1.36 16.07 -46.92
CA LEU A 2 -0.08 15.74 -47.02
C LEU A 2 -0.37 14.40 -47.73
N HIS A 3 0.26 14.13 -48.88
CA HIS A 3 0.07 12.89 -49.65
C HIS A 3 0.50 11.61 -48.89
N GLU A 4 1.45 11.73 -47.97
CA GLU A 4 2.01 10.59 -47.23
C GLU A 4 1.13 10.20 -46.04
N ALA A 5 0.53 11.20 -45.37
CA ALA A 5 -0.45 11.00 -44.31
C ALA A 5 -1.72 10.32 -44.86
N THR A 6 -2.23 10.76 -46.01
CA THR A 6 -3.41 10.15 -46.65
C THR A 6 -3.14 8.71 -47.07
N ARG A 7 -1.94 8.43 -47.61
CA ARG A 7 -1.54 7.07 -48.01
C ARG A 7 -1.49 6.13 -46.81
N ARG A 8 -0.97 6.60 -45.67
CA ARG A 8 -0.91 5.82 -44.44
C ARG A 8 -2.31 5.50 -43.91
N GLU A 9 -3.20 6.50 -43.86
CA GLU A 9 -4.59 6.30 -43.44
C GLU A 9 -5.33 5.30 -44.35
N GLN A 10 -5.09 5.32 -45.66
CA GLN A 10 -5.69 4.37 -46.60
C GLN A 10 -5.23 2.92 -46.38
N ILE A 11 -3.95 2.71 -46.09
CA ILE A 11 -3.42 1.38 -45.76
C ILE A 11 -4.04 0.89 -44.45
N ASP A 12 -4.04 1.73 -43.41
CA ASP A 12 -4.56 1.36 -42.10
C ASP A 12 -6.07 1.01 -42.18
N MET A 13 -6.85 1.75 -42.98
CA MET A 13 -8.26 1.43 -43.25
C MET A 13 -8.45 0.14 -44.05
N THR A 14 -7.52 -0.20 -44.94
CA THR A 14 -7.57 -1.46 -45.70
C THR A 14 -7.33 -2.65 -44.78
N LEU A 15 -6.36 -2.54 -43.87
CA LEU A 15 -6.08 -3.56 -42.84
C LEU A 15 -7.28 -3.73 -41.89
N LEU A 16 -7.88 -2.63 -41.43
CA LEU A 16 -9.10 -2.67 -40.61
C LEU A 16 -10.25 -3.40 -41.32
N ARG A 17 -10.47 -3.12 -42.61
CA ARG A 17 -11.53 -3.83 -43.37
C ARG A 17 -11.25 -5.32 -43.48
N ARG A 18 -10.02 -5.73 -43.82
CA ARG A 18 -9.64 -7.15 -43.88
C ARG A 18 -9.92 -7.84 -42.55
N TYR A 19 -9.47 -7.26 -41.43
CA TYR A 19 -9.72 -7.84 -40.12
C TYR A 19 -11.22 -7.97 -39.81
N HIS A 20 -12.00 -6.88 -39.94
CA HIS A 20 -13.42 -6.86 -39.56
C HIS A 20 -14.35 -7.63 -40.52
N GLN A 21 -13.97 -7.80 -41.79
CA GLN A 21 -14.81 -8.50 -42.79
C GLN A 21 -14.46 -9.98 -42.93
N THR A 22 -13.19 -10.35 -42.76
CA THR A 22 -12.73 -11.74 -43.01
C THR A 22 -12.09 -12.39 -41.79
N GLY A 23 -11.96 -11.69 -40.66
CA GLY A 23 -11.30 -12.21 -39.46
C GLY A 23 -9.77 -12.35 -39.61
N ASP A 24 -9.16 -11.60 -40.54
CA ASP A 24 -7.74 -11.70 -40.85
C ASP A 24 -6.85 -11.20 -39.70
N THR A 25 -6.31 -12.13 -38.91
CA THR A 25 -5.45 -11.84 -37.77
C THR A 25 -4.10 -11.25 -38.17
N PHE A 26 -3.58 -11.59 -39.35
CA PHE A 26 -2.33 -10.99 -39.83
C PHE A 26 -2.52 -9.51 -40.13
N ALA A 27 -3.68 -9.13 -40.71
CA ALA A 27 -4.00 -7.72 -40.94
C ALA A 27 -4.12 -6.93 -39.62
N ARG A 28 -4.63 -7.57 -38.57
CA ARG A 28 -4.70 -6.97 -37.23
C ARG A 28 -3.31 -6.76 -36.63
N ASP A 29 -2.44 -7.77 -36.70
CA ASP A 29 -1.08 -7.68 -36.15
C ASP A 29 -0.24 -6.66 -36.91
N GLU A 30 -0.32 -6.65 -38.25
CA GLU A 30 0.32 -5.64 -39.10
C GLU A 30 -0.16 -4.22 -38.73
N LEU A 31 -1.46 -4.04 -38.54
CA LEU A 31 -2.01 -2.75 -38.11
C LEU A 31 -1.50 -2.34 -36.73
N ALA A 32 -1.44 -3.27 -35.78
CA ALA A 32 -0.92 -3.02 -34.44
C ALA A 32 0.54 -2.55 -34.50
N GLU A 33 1.41 -3.25 -35.25
CA GLU A 33 2.81 -2.89 -35.46
C GLU A 33 2.94 -1.48 -36.08
N ARG A 34 2.16 -1.19 -37.12
CA ARG A 34 2.16 0.13 -37.78
C ARG A 34 1.74 1.27 -36.86
N CYS A 35 0.90 0.98 -35.87
CA CYS A 35 0.44 1.93 -34.86
C CYS A 35 1.33 1.97 -33.60
N MET A 36 2.34 1.11 -33.45
CA MET A 36 3.26 1.17 -32.30
C MET A 36 3.95 2.53 -32.10
N PRO A 37 4.36 3.28 -33.14
CA PRO A 37 4.90 4.63 -32.94
C PRO A 37 3.91 5.60 -32.27
N LEU A 38 2.60 5.45 -32.53
CA LEU A 38 1.56 6.23 -31.85
C LEU A 38 1.53 5.89 -30.36
N VAL A 39 1.48 4.60 -30.01
CA VAL A 39 1.51 4.14 -28.61
C VAL A 39 2.74 4.68 -27.89
N LYS A 40 3.93 4.51 -28.48
CA LYS A 40 5.19 5.02 -27.93
C LYS A 40 5.14 6.54 -27.70
N SER A 41 4.59 7.30 -28.63
CA SER A 41 4.46 8.77 -28.49
C SER A 41 3.49 9.19 -27.38
N LEU A 42 2.42 8.43 -27.17
CA LEU A 42 1.45 8.66 -26.10
C LEU A 42 2.04 8.27 -24.73
N ALA A 43 2.69 7.11 -24.63
CA ALA A 43 3.33 6.63 -23.41
C ALA A 43 4.43 7.59 -22.91
N ARG A 44 5.22 8.18 -23.82
CA ARG A 44 6.26 9.17 -23.45
C ARG A 44 5.73 10.37 -22.67
N LYS A 45 4.47 10.76 -22.85
CA LYS A 45 3.84 11.87 -22.11
C LYS A 45 3.68 11.56 -20.60
N TYR A 46 3.81 10.29 -20.23
CA TYR A 46 3.70 9.80 -18.86
C TYR A 46 5.05 9.39 -18.26
N ARG A 47 6.17 9.64 -18.97
CA ARG A 47 7.52 9.35 -18.45
C ARG A 47 7.80 10.15 -17.17
N GLY A 48 8.59 9.57 -16.26
CA GLY A 48 8.95 10.19 -14.98
C GLY A 48 7.84 10.09 -13.93
N ARG A 49 6.74 9.38 -14.22
CA ARG A 49 5.67 9.08 -13.27
C ARG A 49 5.86 7.76 -12.54
N GLY A 50 7.09 7.26 -12.47
CA GLY A 50 7.51 6.18 -11.57
C GLY A 50 7.13 4.78 -12.02
N GLU A 51 6.82 4.64 -13.31
CA GLU A 51 6.69 3.36 -14.00
C GLU A 51 7.70 3.32 -15.14
N ASP A 52 8.13 2.11 -15.49
CA ASP A 52 8.99 1.91 -16.65
C ASP A 52 8.23 2.32 -17.93
N ILE A 53 8.94 2.97 -18.84
CA ILE A 53 8.37 3.33 -20.14
C ILE A 53 7.94 2.10 -20.93
N GLU A 54 8.61 0.96 -20.76
CA GLU A 54 8.26 -0.30 -21.42
C GLU A 54 6.89 -0.82 -20.96
N ASP A 55 6.61 -0.76 -19.65
CA ASP A 55 5.31 -1.15 -19.09
C ASP A 55 4.19 -0.23 -19.58
N LEU A 56 4.46 1.08 -19.64
CA LEU A 56 3.51 2.05 -20.21
C LEU A 56 3.24 1.81 -21.68
N ILE A 57 4.26 1.40 -22.45
CA ILE A 57 4.09 1.00 -23.85
C ILE A 57 3.21 -0.26 -23.91
N GLN A 58 3.46 -1.26 -23.08
CA GLN A 58 2.69 -2.50 -23.06
C GLN A 58 1.21 -2.25 -22.71
N ALA A 59 0.94 -1.47 -21.67
CA ALA A 59 -0.42 -1.05 -21.30
C ALA A 59 -1.11 -0.30 -22.45
N GLY A 60 -0.39 0.62 -23.10
CA GLY A 60 -0.89 1.34 -24.26
C GLY A 60 -1.18 0.42 -25.46
N THR A 61 -0.35 -0.61 -25.68
CA THR A 61 -0.56 -1.62 -26.73
C THR A 61 -1.83 -2.42 -26.50
N ILE A 62 -2.15 -2.78 -25.25
CA ILE A 62 -3.44 -3.41 -24.91
C ILE A 62 -4.60 -2.48 -25.32
N GLY A 63 -4.48 -1.18 -25.08
CA GLY A 63 -5.50 -0.20 -25.48
C GLY A 63 -5.62 -0.05 -27.00
N LEU A 64 -4.50 -0.09 -27.73
CA LEU A 64 -4.48 -0.08 -29.19
C LEU A 64 -5.19 -1.32 -29.74
N VAL A 65 -4.84 -2.50 -29.25
CA VAL A 65 -5.45 -3.76 -29.67
C VAL A 65 -6.97 -3.74 -29.44
N LYS A 66 -7.42 -3.35 -28.25
CA LYS A 66 -8.84 -3.20 -27.95
C LYS A 66 -9.55 -2.17 -28.83
N ALA A 67 -8.82 -1.16 -29.31
CA ALA A 67 -9.36 -0.17 -30.24
C ALA A 67 -9.49 -0.74 -31.65
N ILE A 68 -8.52 -1.54 -32.12
CA ILE A 68 -8.62 -2.26 -33.39
C ILE A 68 -9.83 -3.19 -33.37
N ASP A 69 -9.95 -3.97 -32.29
CA ASP A 69 -11.00 -4.99 -32.12
C ASP A 69 -12.41 -4.39 -32.07
N ARG A 70 -12.58 -3.16 -31.56
CA ARG A 70 -13.88 -2.50 -31.35
C ARG A 70 -14.20 -1.40 -32.35
N TYR A 71 -13.33 -1.16 -33.33
CA TYR A 71 -13.52 -0.08 -34.27
C TYR A 71 -14.69 -0.37 -35.24
N ASP A 72 -15.65 0.55 -35.32
CA ASP A 72 -16.75 0.45 -36.28
C ASP A 72 -16.41 1.20 -37.58
N LEU A 73 -16.34 0.43 -38.67
CA LEU A 73 -16.07 0.91 -40.03
C LEU A 73 -17.12 1.90 -40.57
N GLN A 74 -18.34 1.90 -40.03
CA GLN A 74 -19.44 2.77 -40.49
C GLN A 74 -19.40 4.18 -39.90
N THR A 75 -18.64 4.39 -38.82
CA THR A 75 -18.61 5.67 -38.09
C THR A 75 -18.05 6.85 -38.90
N GLY A 76 -17.28 6.58 -39.97
CA GLY A 76 -16.65 7.59 -40.83
C GLY A 76 -15.56 8.46 -40.16
N LYS A 77 -15.29 8.26 -38.87
CA LYS A 77 -14.22 8.94 -38.13
C LYS A 77 -12.86 8.34 -38.49
N ARG A 78 -11.78 9.08 -38.24
CA ARG A 78 -10.43 8.52 -38.39
C ARG A 78 -10.14 7.53 -37.27
N PHE A 79 -9.52 6.40 -37.61
CA PHE A 79 -9.13 5.37 -36.63
C PHE A 79 -8.29 5.94 -35.49
N VAL A 80 -7.30 6.79 -35.79
CA VAL A 80 -6.43 7.42 -34.77
C VAL A 80 -7.25 8.19 -33.74
N SER A 81 -8.31 8.89 -34.15
CA SER A 81 -9.19 9.64 -33.25
C SER A 81 -9.96 8.73 -32.28
N PHE A 82 -10.22 7.48 -32.66
CA PHE A 82 -10.83 6.46 -31.81
C PHE A 82 -9.80 5.72 -30.93
N ALA A 83 -8.61 5.46 -31.46
CA ALA A 83 -7.56 4.73 -30.78
C ALA A 83 -6.92 5.53 -29.63
N VAL A 84 -6.73 6.85 -29.80
CA VAL A 84 -6.04 7.69 -28.79
C VAL A 84 -6.72 7.64 -27.40
N PRO A 85 -8.05 7.81 -27.26
CA PRO A 85 -8.73 7.66 -25.96
C PRO A 85 -8.60 6.26 -25.36
N ASN A 86 -8.64 5.21 -26.17
CA ASN A 86 -8.48 3.82 -25.70
C ASN A 86 -7.06 3.56 -25.18
N ILE A 87 -6.04 3.95 -25.94
CA ILE A 87 -4.63 3.81 -25.56
C ILE A 87 -4.33 4.58 -24.28
N THR A 88 -4.72 5.85 -24.23
CA THR A 88 -4.48 6.69 -23.03
C THR A 88 -5.29 6.22 -21.82
N GLY A 89 -6.49 5.66 -22.04
CA GLY A 89 -7.31 5.06 -21.01
C GLY A 89 -6.65 3.84 -20.36
N GLU A 90 -6.09 2.92 -21.14
CA GLU A 90 -5.38 1.75 -20.59
C GLU A 90 -4.07 2.15 -19.88
N ILE A 91 -3.33 3.14 -20.39
CA ILE A 91 -2.15 3.69 -19.68
C ILE A 91 -2.55 4.26 -18.31
N ARG A 92 -3.62 5.06 -18.25
CA ARG A 92 -4.15 5.61 -16.99
C ARG A 92 -4.66 4.51 -16.06
N ARG A 93 -5.30 3.48 -16.61
CA ARG A 93 -5.76 2.33 -15.84
C ARG A 93 -4.59 1.56 -15.23
N HIS A 94 -3.48 1.38 -15.96
CA HIS A 94 -2.30 0.73 -15.42
C HIS A 94 -1.76 1.45 -14.17
N PHE A 95 -1.62 2.79 -14.23
CA PHE A 95 -1.24 3.59 -13.06
C PHE A 95 -2.16 3.40 -11.86
N ARG A 96 -3.46 3.26 -12.12
CA ARG A 96 -4.46 3.09 -11.07
C ARG A 96 -4.39 1.69 -10.43
N ASP A 97 -4.22 0.67 -11.26
CA ASP A 97 -4.39 -0.72 -10.84
C ASP A 97 -3.06 -1.35 -10.36
N HIS A 98 -1.88 -0.85 -10.78
CA HIS A 98 -0.58 -1.53 -10.57
C HIS A 98 0.52 -0.70 -9.89
N THR A 99 0.41 0.64 -9.86
CA THR A 99 1.53 1.49 -9.38
C THR A 99 1.44 1.83 -7.89
N TRP A 100 0.32 1.54 -7.22
CA TRP A 100 0.13 1.89 -5.82
C TRP A 100 0.93 0.96 -4.90
N ALA A 101 1.75 1.55 -4.03
CA ALA A 101 2.56 0.80 -3.06
C ALA A 101 1.71 0.03 -2.02
N VAL A 102 0.47 0.47 -1.80
CA VAL A 102 -0.49 -0.16 -0.89
C VAL A 102 -1.86 -0.25 -1.57
N HIS A 103 -2.65 -1.26 -1.20
CA HIS A 103 -4.00 -1.40 -1.75
C HIS A 103 -4.91 -0.28 -1.20
N VAL A 104 -5.33 0.62 -2.08
CA VAL A 104 -6.25 1.73 -1.73
C VAL A 104 -7.59 1.52 -2.44
N PRO A 105 -8.73 1.70 -1.72
CA PRO A 105 -10.06 1.63 -2.33
C PRO A 105 -10.22 2.55 -3.54
N ARG A 106 -10.88 2.04 -4.58
CA ARG A 106 -11.03 2.74 -5.86
C ARG A 106 -11.67 4.12 -5.77
N SER A 107 -12.66 4.28 -4.89
CA SER A 107 -13.35 5.55 -4.66
C SER A 107 -12.39 6.65 -4.22
N LEU A 108 -11.44 6.34 -3.34
CA LEU A 108 -10.43 7.29 -2.86
C LEU A 108 -9.43 7.66 -3.96
N GLN A 109 -9.03 6.72 -4.80
CA GLN A 109 -8.12 7.00 -5.92
C GLN A 109 -8.78 7.93 -6.96
N GLU A 110 -10.06 7.69 -7.26
CA GLU A 110 -10.83 8.54 -8.18
C GLU A 110 -11.10 9.92 -7.59
N LEU A 111 -11.31 10.00 -6.26
CA LEU A 111 -11.46 11.27 -5.56
C LEU A 111 -10.14 12.06 -5.53
N ASP A 112 -9.00 11.44 -5.22
CA ASP A 112 -7.69 12.12 -5.26
C ASP A 112 -7.39 12.68 -6.65
N ALA A 113 -7.64 11.90 -7.71
CA ALA A 113 -7.46 12.38 -9.08
C ALA A 113 -8.34 13.61 -9.39
N LYS A 114 -9.59 13.64 -8.90
CA LYS A 114 -10.47 14.81 -9.01
C LYS A 114 -9.91 15.99 -8.21
N VAL A 115 -9.55 15.78 -6.94
CA VAL A 115 -8.94 16.79 -6.07
C VAL A 115 -7.72 17.44 -6.72
N GLN A 116 -6.81 16.65 -7.31
CA GLN A 116 -5.63 17.16 -8.01
C GLN A 116 -5.99 18.00 -9.25
N SER A 117 -7.01 17.58 -10.00
CA SER A 117 -7.46 18.32 -11.19
C SER A 117 -8.18 19.62 -10.83
N THR A 118 -9.05 19.59 -9.83
CA THR A 118 -9.80 20.74 -9.32
C THR A 118 -8.86 21.74 -8.67
N SER A 119 -7.92 21.27 -7.84
CA SER A 119 -6.91 22.13 -7.22
C SER A 119 -6.12 22.92 -8.28
N LYS A 120 -5.66 22.25 -9.35
CA LYS A 120 -4.97 22.93 -10.46
C LYS A 120 -5.86 23.95 -11.19
N ALA A 121 -7.13 23.64 -11.39
CA ALA A 121 -8.08 24.57 -12.02
C ALA A 121 -8.32 25.80 -11.14
N MET A 122 -8.52 25.61 -9.84
CA MET A 122 -8.73 26.70 -8.88
C MET A 122 -7.49 27.58 -8.72
N ILE A 123 -6.28 27.00 -8.72
CA ILE A 123 -5.03 27.76 -8.72
C ILE A 123 -4.92 28.63 -9.97
N ALA A 124 -5.29 28.09 -11.13
CA ALA A 124 -5.26 28.83 -12.40
C ALA A 124 -6.25 30.01 -12.42
N ASP A 125 -7.40 29.88 -11.75
CA ASP A 125 -8.44 30.91 -11.71
C ASP A 125 -8.20 31.95 -10.60
N THR A 126 -7.87 31.50 -9.40
CA THR A 126 -7.79 32.35 -8.20
C THR A 126 -6.38 32.82 -7.86
N GLY A 127 -5.35 32.19 -8.44
CA GLY A 127 -3.93 32.47 -8.15
C GLY A 127 -3.47 32.03 -6.75
N ARG A 128 -4.32 31.39 -5.95
CA ARG A 128 -4.00 30.87 -4.61
C ARG A 128 -4.23 29.37 -4.53
N GLU A 129 -3.55 28.72 -3.60
CA GLU A 129 -3.81 27.31 -3.29
C GLU A 129 -5.16 27.17 -2.55
N PRO A 130 -6.06 26.28 -3.01
CA PRO A 130 -7.36 26.08 -2.37
C PRO A 130 -7.20 25.29 -1.06
N THR A 131 -8.05 25.62 -0.08
CA THR A 131 -8.15 24.88 1.18
C THR A 131 -8.90 23.56 0.98
N ASP A 132 -8.81 22.65 1.95
CA ASP A 132 -9.59 21.41 1.91
C ASP A 132 -11.10 21.69 1.92
N ASP A 133 -11.55 22.76 2.58
CA ASP A 133 -12.96 23.20 2.59
C ASP A 133 -13.38 23.78 1.23
N ASP A 134 -12.52 24.56 0.57
CA ASP A 134 -12.76 25.06 -0.80
C ASP A 134 -12.96 23.88 -1.78
N LEU A 135 -12.10 22.86 -1.67
CA LEU A 135 -12.15 21.66 -2.51
C LEU A 135 -13.38 20.80 -2.21
N ALA A 136 -13.76 20.67 -0.94
CA ALA A 136 -14.94 19.95 -0.51
C ALA A 136 -16.22 20.60 -1.07
N ALA A 137 -16.30 21.93 -1.00
CA ALA A 137 -17.42 22.70 -1.54
C ALA A 137 -17.53 22.58 -3.08
N GLU A 138 -16.41 22.67 -3.80
CA GLU A 138 -16.39 22.56 -5.26
C GLU A 138 -16.72 21.14 -5.76
N LEU A 139 -16.30 20.11 -5.02
CA LEU A 139 -16.49 18.70 -5.40
C LEU A 139 -17.77 18.07 -4.83
N ASP A 140 -18.53 18.80 -4.01
CA ASP A 140 -19.74 18.33 -3.31
C ASP A 140 -19.48 17.05 -2.50
N VAL A 141 -18.45 17.07 -1.66
CA VAL A 141 -18.05 15.95 -0.78
C VAL A 141 -17.69 16.46 0.62
N HIS A 142 -17.59 15.56 1.60
CA HIS A 142 -17.15 15.95 2.93
C HIS A 142 -15.65 16.26 2.97
N VAL A 143 -15.26 17.24 3.78
CA VAL A 143 -13.84 17.61 4.00
C VAL A 143 -13.00 16.44 4.52
N THR A 144 -13.61 15.50 5.24
CA THR A 144 -12.96 14.26 5.69
C THR A 144 -12.55 13.38 4.52
N ASP A 145 -13.40 13.27 3.50
CA ASP A 145 -13.14 12.46 2.31
C ASP A 145 -12.02 13.08 1.47
N ILE A 146 -11.95 14.42 1.42
CA ILE A 146 -10.83 15.15 0.81
C ILE A 146 -9.51 14.82 1.52
N ARG A 147 -9.50 14.88 2.86
CA ARG A 147 -8.29 14.58 3.65
C ARG A 147 -7.85 13.13 3.48
N GLU A 148 -8.80 12.20 3.52
CA GLU A 148 -8.53 10.78 3.31
C GLU A 148 -8.00 10.51 1.90
N ALA A 149 -8.62 11.10 0.86
CA ALA A 149 -8.14 10.99 -0.51
C ALA A 149 -6.73 11.57 -0.69
N LYS A 150 -6.43 12.74 -0.13
CA LYS A 150 -5.08 13.34 -0.18
C LYS A 150 -4.05 12.48 0.56
N SER A 151 -4.41 11.93 1.72
CA SER A 151 -3.54 11.02 2.49
C SER A 151 -3.28 9.71 1.73
N ALA A 152 -4.32 9.17 1.09
CA ALA A 152 -4.18 8.03 0.19
C ALA A 152 -3.27 8.37 -0.99
N GLY A 153 -3.42 9.55 -1.61
CA GLY A 153 -2.56 10.04 -2.69
C GLY A 153 -1.08 10.14 -2.29
N GLN A 154 -0.77 10.51 -1.04
CA GLN A 154 0.60 10.48 -0.51
C GLN A 154 1.17 9.05 -0.43
N SER A 155 0.30 8.06 -0.26
CA SER A 155 0.65 6.64 -0.25
C SER A 155 0.80 6.04 -1.65
N TYR A 156 0.63 6.84 -2.72
CA TYR A 156 0.84 6.41 -4.11
C TYR A 156 2.26 5.87 -4.33
N ARG A 157 3.27 6.42 -3.64
CA ARG A 157 4.62 5.85 -3.58
C ARG A 157 5.15 5.83 -2.16
N ALA A 158 5.60 4.65 -1.73
CA ALA A 158 6.43 4.55 -0.55
C ALA A 158 7.78 5.22 -0.78
N LEU A 159 8.26 5.98 0.21
CA LEU A 159 9.64 6.41 0.23
C LEU A 159 10.53 5.19 0.48
N SER A 160 11.65 5.10 -0.24
CA SER A 160 12.64 4.05 0.02
C SER A 160 13.29 4.27 1.38
N MET A 161 13.43 3.20 2.16
CA MET A 161 14.25 3.25 3.38
C MET A 161 15.72 3.53 3.09
N ASP A 162 16.19 3.18 1.90
CA ASP A 162 17.54 3.47 1.42
C ASP A 162 17.66 4.87 0.80
N ALA A 163 16.59 5.68 0.84
CA ALA A 163 16.66 7.05 0.33
C ALA A 163 17.69 7.84 1.15
N PRO A 164 18.65 8.52 0.50
CA PRO A 164 19.66 9.29 1.19
C PRO A 164 18.99 10.48 1.89
N THR A 165 19.32 10.64 3.16
CA THR A 165 19.09 11.86 3.92
C THR A 165 20.31 12.78 3.72
N GLY A 166 20.14 14.09 3.97
CA GLY A 166 21.18 15.11 3.71
C GLY A 166 22.52 14.90 4.43
N GLU A 167 22.64 13.91 5.33
CA GLU A 167 23.81 13.65 6.16
C GLU A 167 24.52 12.31 5.82
N ALA A 168 24.46 11.85 4.56
CA ALA A 168 25.04 10.57 4.14
C ALA A 168 24.54 9.36 4.95
N ARG A 169 23.33 9.47 5.49
CA ARG A 169 22.59 8.40 6.17
C ARG A 169 21.40 8.01 5.32
N ASN A 170 20.94 6.78 5.45
CA ASN A 170 19.70 6.35 4.85
C ASN A 170 18.51 6.71 5.76
N LEU A 171 17.31 6.76 5.21
CA LEU A 171 16.09 6.95 5.99
C LEU A 171 15.91 5.84 7.05
N SER A 172 16.41 4.63 6.79
CA SER A 172 16.47 3.54 7.77
C SER A 172 17.22 3.92 9.05
N ASP A 173 18.26 4.75 8.94
CA ASP A 173 19.18 5.05 10.05
C ASP A 173 18.60 6.09 11.00
N THR A 174 17.53 6.78 10.62
CA THR A 174 16.80 7.73 11.47
C THR A 174 15.64 7.07 12.20
N HIS A 175 15.24 5.85 11.83
CA HIS A 175 14.21 5.10 12.52
C HIS A 175 14.77 4.43 13.78
N GLY A 176 14.58 5.09 14.92
CA GLY A 176 14.85 4.50 16.23
C GLY A 176 13.93 3.34 16.56
N GLN A 177 14.43 2.36 17.31
CA GLN A 177 13.62 1.30 17.91
C GLN A 177 13.48 1.55 19.41
N PRO A 178 12.34 1.23 20.03
CA PRO A 178 12.21 1.28 21.48
C PRO A 178 13.18 0.29 22.14
N GLU A 179 14.06 0.79 23.01
CA GLU A 179 14.97 -0.03 23.81
C GLU A 179 14.19 -0.77 24.90
N ARG A 180 14.02 -2.09 24.73
CA ARG A 180 13.28 -2.94 25.67
C ARG A 180 14.18 -3.62 26.70
N GLY A 181 15.50 -3.61 26.52
CA GLY A 181 16.46 -4.31 27.38
C GLY A 181 16.40 -3.85 28.84
N TYR A 182 16.30 -2.54 29.09
CA TYR A 182 16.18 -2.01 30.45
C TYR A 182 14.92 -2.51 31.18
N GLN A 183 13.78 -2.57 30.49
CA GLN A 183 12.54 -3.09 31.07
C GLN A 183 12.65 -4.57 31.45
N HIS A 184 13.37 -5.38 30.66
CA HIS A 184 13.60 -6.79 30.98
C HIS A 184 14.54 -6.97 32.17
N VAL A 185 15.59 -6.14 32.28
CA VAL A 185 16.52 -6.18 33.42
C VAL A 185 15.80 -5.77 34.70
N ASP A 186 15.03 -4.70 34.66
CA ASP A 186 14.23 -4.23 35.81
C ASP A 186 13.23 -5.30 36.25
N ALA A 187 12.44 -5.85 35.31
CA ALA A 187 11.50 -6.93 35.60
C ALA A 187 12.19 -8.18 36.18
N LYS A 188 13.40 -8.51 35.72
CA LYS A 188 14.18 -9.62 36.26
C LYS A 188 14.64 -9.37 37.69
N LEU A 189 15.16 -8.17 37.97
CA LEU A 189 15.58 -7.80 39.34
C LEU A 189 14.38 -7.82 40.30
N THR A 190 13.23 -7.27 39.89
CA THR A 190 11.99 -7.35 40.67
C THR A 190 11.56 -8.80 40.90
N LEU A 191 11.65 -9.65 39.87
CA LEU A 191 11.30 -11.06 39.98
C LEU A 191 12.21 -11.82 40.93
N ASP A 192 13.53 -11.59 40.87
CA ASP A 192 14.51 -12.23 41.75
C ASP A 192 14.19 -11.92 43.23
N VAL A 193 13.88 -10.66 43.55
CA VAL A 193 13.42 -10.25 44.89
C VAL A 193 12.10 -10.93 45.26
N ALA A 194 11.11 -10.92 44.36
CA ALA A 194 9.80 -11.52 44.60
C ALA A 194 9.90 -13.03 44.92
N MET A 195 10.83 -13.74 44.28
CA MET A 195 11.06 -15.18 44.45
C MET A 195 11.64 -15.54 45.82
N GLU A 196 12.23 -14.59 46.56
CA GLU A 196 12.74 -14.82 47.92
C GLU A 196 11.62 -15.14 48.91
N ALA A 197 10.41 -14.59 48.70
CA ALA A 197 9.25 -14.80 49.56
C ALA A 197 8.56 -16.17 49.40
N LEU A 198 8.94 -16.93 48.37
CA LEU A 198 8.31 -18.20 48.05
C LEU A 198 8.98 -19.37 48.74
N SER A 199 8.17 -20.34 49.18
CA SER A 199 8.67 -21.65 49.57
C SER A 199 9.19 -22.43 48.37
N ASP A 200 10.06 -23.42 48.59
CA ASP A 200 10.57 -24.29 47.53
C ASP A 200 9.45 -25.00 46.75
N ARG A 201 8.35 -25.32 47.44
CA ARG A 201 7.16 -25.91 46.82
C ARG A 201 6.46 -24.93 45.88
N GLU A 202 6.31 -23.67 46.27
CA GLU A 202 5.71 -22.64 45.42
C GLU A 202 6.61 -22.31 44.24
N ARG A 203 7.93 -22.16 44.45
CA ARG A 203 8.88 -21.96 43.35
C ARG A 203 8.81 -23.09 42.33
N ARG A 204 8.81 -24.35 42.76
CA ARG A 204 8.71 -25.50 41.86
C ARG A 204 7.40 -25.50 41.08
N VAL A 205 6.28 -25.13 41.71
CA VAL A 205 4.98 -25.01 41.02
C VAL A 205 4.96 -23.88 40.00
N LEU A 206 5.59 -22.74 40.30
CA LEU A 206 5.72 -21.64 39.35
C LEU A 206 6.66 -21.97 38.18
N ASP A 207 7.77 -22.64 38.46
CA ASP A 207 8.75 -23.09 37.46
C ASP A 207 8.09 -24.03 36.44
N MET A 208 7.40 -25.08 36.92
CA MET A 208 6.63 -25.98 36.07
C MET A 208 5.53 -25.26 35.28
N ARG A 209 4.97 -24.18 35.82
CA ARG A 209 3.87 -23.44 35.16
C ARG A 209 4.37 -22.47 34.09
N PHE A 210 5.45 -21.75 34.37
CA PHE A 210 5.87 -20.58 33.58
C PHE A 210 7.17 -20.80 32.81
N ASN A 211 8.03 -21.73 33.23
CA ASN A 211 9.23 -22.11 32.47
C ASN A 211 8.98 -23.39 31.67
N ASP A 212 8.36 -24.41 32.27
CA ASP A 212 8.04 -25.67 31.57
C ASP A 212 6.69 -25.64 30.84
N GLU A 213 5.91 -24.56 31.00
CA GLU A 213 4.60 -24.32 30.37
C GLU A 213 3.53 -25.40 30.64
N LEU A 214 3.65 -26.18 31.72
CA LEU A 214 2.72 -27.27 32.04
C LEU A 214 1.32 -26.76 32.40
N LEU A 215 0.30 -27.55 32.05
CA LEU A 215 -1.07 -27.33 32.47
C LEU A 215 -1.21 -27.63 33.97
N GLN A 216 -2.09 -26.90 34.66
CA GLN A 216 -2.28 -27.08 36.11
C GLN A 216 -2.71 -28.51 36.49
N ARG A 217 -3.34 -29.26 35.57
CA ARG A 217 -3.66 -30.68 35.76
C ARG A 217 -2.42 -31.58 35.72
N GLU A 218 -1.46 -31.29 34.83
CA GLU A 218 -0.20 -32.03 34.69
C GLU A 218 0.70 -31.75 35.90
N ILE A 219 0.74 -30.49 36.34
CA ILE A 219 1.39 -30.10 37.60
C ILE A 219 0.78 -30.81 38.81
N ALA A 220 -0.56 -30.96 38.83
CA ALA A 220 -1.28 -31.61 39.91
C ALA A 220 -0.96 -33.10 40.00
N GLU A 221 -0.86 -33.77 38.85
CA GLU A 221 -0.41 -35.16 38.73
C GLU A 221 1.04 -35.32 39.22
N GLU A 222 1.95 -34.44 38.79
CA GLU A 222 3.37 -34.45 39.15
C GLU A 222 3.62 -34.29 40.66
N ILE A 223 2.85 -33.43 41.34
CA ILE A 223 3.03 -33.15 42.79
C ILE A 223 2.00 -33.84 43.68
N GLY A 224 1.15 -34.70 43.13
CA GLY A 224 0.19 -35.54 43.87
C GLY A 224 -0.91 -34.76 44.59
N VAL A 225 -1.48 -33.73 43.96
CA VAL A 225 -2.58 -32.91 44.51
C VAL A 225 -3.71 -32.72 43.51
N SER A 226 -4.78 -32.03 43.91
CA SER A 226 -5.83 -31.63 42.97
C SER A 226 -5.43 -30.39 42.16
N GLN A 227 -5.92 -30.26 40.92
CA GLN A 227 -5.73 -29.07 40.09
C GLN A 227 -6.20 -27.78 40.78
N MET A 228 -7.28 -27.85 41.57
CA MET A 228 -7.74 -26.71 42.38
C MET A 228 -6.74 -26.29 43.46
N GLN A 229 -5.99 -27.24 44.04
CA GLN A 229 -4.91 -26.92 44.97
C GLN A 229 -3.73 -26.25 44.23
N VAL A 230 -3.37 -26.71 43.04
CA VAL A 230 -2.35 -26.03 42.19
C VAL A 230 -2.76 -24.59 41.88
N SER A 231 -4.02 -24.36 41.51
CA SER A 231 -4.55 -23.02 41.27
C SER A 231 -4.42 -22.10 42.50
N ARG A 232 -4.73 -22.62 43.69
CA ARG A 232 -4.56 -21.86 44.95
C ARG A 232 -3.10 -21.58 45.26
N ILE A 233 -2.20 -22.54 45.03
CA ILE A 233 -0.76 -22.36 45.23
C ILE A 233 -0.22 -21.25 44.32
N ILE A 234 -0.56 -21.28 43.02
CA ILE A 234 -0.12 -20.25 42.07
C ILE A 234 -0.63 -18.87 42.50
N ARG A 235 -1.92 -18.75 42.83
CA ARG A 235 -2.49 -17.47 43.25
C ARG A 235 -1.84 -16.94 44.53
N GLY A 236 -1.73 -17.79 45.56
CA GLY A 236 -1.11 -17.40 46.82
C GLY A 236 0.39 -17.06 46.68
N ALA A 237 1.10 -17.73 45.77
CA ALA A 237 2.48 -17.40 45.44
C ALA A 237 2.57 -16.02 44.78
N ILE A 238 1.71 -15.72 43.80
CA ILE A 238 1.66 -14.40 43.13
C ILE A 238 1.31 -13.28 44.13
N ASP A 239 0.30 -13.50 44.98
CA ASP A 239 -0.09 -12.51 46.00
C ASP A 239 1.08 -12.22 46.95
N ARG A 240 1.78 -13.28 47.40
CA ARG A 240 2.94 -13.13 48.30
C ARG A 240 4.14 -12.45 47.62
N MET A 241 4.39 -12.78 46.36
CA MET A 241 5.39 -12.10 45.53
C MET A 241 5.09 -10.60 45.44
N SER A 242 3.82 -10.24 45.17
CA SER A 242 3.37 -8.85 45.08
C SER A 242 3.52 -8.10 46.40
N ASP A 243 3.08 -8.69 47.51
CA ASP A 243 3.19 -8.10 48.85
C ASP A 243 4.66 -7.91 49.27
N HIS A 244 5.53 -8.87 48.94
CA HIS A 244 6.94 -8.80 49.27
C HIS A 244 7.65 -7.70 48.49
N VAL A 245 7.43 -7.60 47.17
CA VAL A 245 7.99 -6.51 46.35
C VAL A 245 7.53 -5.15 46.86
N ALA A 246 6.24 -4.99 47.18
CA ALA A 246 5.69 -3.74 47.71
C ALA A 246 6.29 -3.31 49.06
N THR A 247 6.85 -4.25 49.83
CA THR A 247 7.47 -3.99 51.15
C THR A 247 8.98 -3.79 51.04
N THR A 248 9.62 -4.40 50.04
CA THR A 248 11.09 -4.41 49.85
C THR A 248 11.57 -3.30 48.92
N ASP A 249 10.70 -2.70 48.09
CA ASP A 249 11.04 -1.61 47.18
C ASP A 249 11.16 -0.25 47.92
N PRO A 250 12.36 0.32 48.15
CA PRO A 250 12.45 1.70 48.58
C PRO A 250 12.02 2.58 47.40
N ALA A 251 11.04 3.47 47.66
CA ALA A 251 10.49 4.48 46.76
C ALA A 251 11.24 4.71 45.42
N PRO A 252 10.53 4.79 44.28
CA PRO A 252 11.15 4.96 42.98
C PRO A 252 12.11 6.16 43.04
N LEU A 253 13.34 5.96 42.55
CA LEU A 253 14.31 7.03 42.34
C LEU A 253 13.59 8.21 41.68
N ALA A 254 13.31 9.24 42.48
CA ALA A 254 12.70 10.47 42.01
C ALA A 254 13.62 11.03 40.91
N ALA A 255 13.02 11.31 39.76
CA ALA A 255 13.67 11.84 38.57
C ALA A 255 14.46 13.14 38.83
#